data_AF-A0A225W2X8-F1
#
_entry.id   AF-A0A225W2X8-F1
#
_cell.length_a   1.000
_cell.length_b   1.000
_cell.length_c   1.000
_cell.angle_alpha   90.00
_cell.angle_beta   90.00
_cell.angle_gamma   90.00
#
_symmetry.space_group_name_H-M   'P 1'
#
loop_
_entity.id
_entity.type
_entity.pdbx_description
1 polymer ?
#
loop_
_entity_poly.entity_id
_entity_poly.type
_entity_poly.pdbx_seq_one_letter_code
_entity_poly.pdbx_strand_id
1 'polypeptide(L)'
;MGLSCNPAAFNSLIQKVFADLSSFCKAYFDDLFVYTETNDMGFERDKDKHVYTKLSKCSFCASEIPGLGDFIGIHHPDKVRMIQKGQKPHTKCELQSFLGT
;
A
#
# COMPACT_ATOMS: atom_id res chain seq x y z
N MET A 1 4.84 7.20 -20.17
CA MET A 1 6.30 6.94 -20.22
C MET A 1 6.58 5.82 -19.24
N GLY A 2 6.86 4.60 -19.72
CA GLY A 2 6.92 3.40 -18.89
C GLY A 2 8.27 2.71 -19.04
N LEU A 3 9.12 2.83 -18.03
CA LEU A 3 10.21 1.89 -17.80
C LEU A 3 9.64 0.75 -16.95
N SER A 4 9.85 -0.50 -17.36
CA SER A 4 9.33 -1.68 -16.65
C SER A 4 9.83 -1.77 -15.20
N CYS A 5 10.97 -1.15 -14.89
CA CYS A 5 11.56 -1.10 -13.55
C CYS A 5 11.08 0.07 -12.69
N ASN A 6 10.26 0.99 -13.22
CA ASN A 6 9.90 2.24 -12.53
C ASN A 6 9.25 2.01 -11.14
N PRO A 7 8.29 1.08 -10.97
CA PRO A 7 7.68 0.84 -9.66
C PRO A 7 8.66 0.23 -8.66
N ALA A 8 9.51 -0.69 -9.12
CA ALA A 8 10.48 -1.38 -8.28
C ALA A 8 11.60 -0.43 -7.81
N ALA A 9 12.10 0.43 -8.71
CA ALA A 9 13.11 1.42 -8.39
C ALA A 9 12.57 2.47 -7.40
N PHE A 10 11.34 2.95 -7.63
CA PHE A 10 10.68 3.89 -6.73
C PHE A 10 10.44 3.28 -5.34
N ASN A 11 9.90 2.05 -5.28
CA ASN A 11 9.70 1.33 -4.02
C ASN A 11 11.02 1.14 -3.25
N SER A 12 12.12 0.81 -3.94
CA SER A 12 13.44 0.69 -3.30
C SER A 12 13.95 2.03 -2.74
N LEU A 13 13.73 3.14 -3.46
CA LEU A 13 14.08 4.47 -2.99
C LEU A 13 13.30 4.85 -1.73
N ILE A 14 11.98 4.72 -1.77
CA ILE A 14 11.09 5.04 -0.64
C ILE A 14 11.46 4.19 0.58
N GLN A 15 11.67 2.88 0.41
CA GLN A 15 12.12 2.02 1.50
C GLN A 15 13.44 2.48 2.13
N LYS A 16 14.41 2.95 1.34
CA LYS A 16 15.68 3.49 1.85
C LYS A 16 15.50 4.82 2.58
N VAL A 17 14.65 5.71 2.06
CA VAL A 17 14.38 7.03 2.65
C VAL A 17 13.69 6.91 4.02
N PHE A 18 12.83 5.90 4.17
CA PHE A 18 12.03 5.64 5.38
C PHE A 18 12.55 4.48 6.24
N ALA A 19 13.72 3.93 5.94
CA ALA A 19 14.27 2.75 6.63
C ALA A 19 14.43 2.98 8.15
N ASP A 20 14.79 4.20 8.54
CA ASP A 20 14.94 4.61 9.93
C ASP A 20 13.63 4.85 10.67
N LEU A 21 12.51 4.93 9.94
CA LEU A 21 11.17 5.00 10.49
C LEU A 21 10.42 3.66 10.36
N SER A 22 11.10 2.58 9.98
CA SER A 22 10.50 1.26 9.74
C SER A 22 9.74 0.66 10.94
N SER A 23 9.98 1.16 12.16
CA SER A 23 9.25 0.77 13.36
C SER A 23 7.79 1.24 13.37
N PHE A 24 7.48 2.38 12.73
CA PHE A 24 6.15 2.98 12.73
C PHE A 24 5.66 3.43 11.35
N CYS A 25 6.51 3.34 10.33
CA CYS A 25 6.23 3.70 8.96
C CYS A 25 6.49 2.51 8.03
N LYS A 26 5.52 2.18 7.19
CA LYS A 26 5.64 1.13 6.15
C LYS A 26 5.36 1.74 4.79
N ALA A 27 6.27 1.53 3.85
CA ALA A 27 6.12 1.94 2.47
C ALA A 27 5.85 0.74 1.55
N TYR A 28 4.94 0.91 0.60
CA TYR A 28 4.66 -0.09 -0.43
C TYR A 28 4.30 0.59 -1.75
N PHE A 29 5.19 0.49 -2.74
CA PHE A 29 5.11 1.22 -4.01
C PHE A 29 4.88 2.73 -3.79
N ASP A 30 3.68 3.22 -4.15
CA ASP A 30 3.30 4.62 -4.10
C ASP A 30 2.62 5.01 -2.77
N ASP A 31 2.34 4.03 -1.90
CA ASP A 31 1.63 4.23 -0.65
C ASP A 31 2.59 4.24 0.55
N LEU A 32 2.38 5.21 1.45
CA LEU A 32 3.11 5.33 2.70
C LEU A 32 2.12 5.26 3.88
N PHE A 33 2.29 4.25 4.72
CA PHE A 33 1.48 4.02 5.91
C PHE A 33 2.27 4.46 7.15
N VAL A 34 1.71 5.38 7.91
CA VAL A 34 2.31 5.87 9.15
C VAL A 34 1.38 5.54 10.30
N TYR A 35 1.88 4.79 11.27
CA TYR A 35 1.16 4.38 12.48
C TYR A 35 1.71 5.20 13.64
N THR A 36 0.85 5.92 14.36
CA THR A 36 1.25 6.70 15.53
C THR A 36 0.24 6.47 16.64
N GLU A 37 0.70 6.36 17.88
CA GLU A 37 -0.18 6.24 19.06
C GLU A 37 -0.80 7.60 19.42
N THR A 38 -0.13 8.68 19.02
CA THR A 38 -0.55 10.07 19.26
C THR A 38 -0.79 10.77 17.94
N ASN A 39 -1.77 11.69 17.88
CA ASN A 39 -2.06 12.51 16.69
C ASN A 39 -0.92 13.47 16.28
N ASP A 40 0.19 13.50 17.03
CA ASP A 40 1.38 14.26 16.69
C ASP A 40 2.19 13.52 15.60
N MET A 41 1.77 13.73 14.36
CA MET A 41 2.52 13.30 13.19
C MET A 41 3.69 14.26 12.98
N GLY A 42 4.79 14.04 13.71
CA GLY A 42 6.07 14.74 13.54
C GLY A 42 6.75 14.40 12.20
N PHE A 43 6.05 14.61 11.09
CA PHE A 43 6.51 14.36 9.73
C PHE A 43 7.23 15.58 9.15
N GLU A 44 8.03 16.26 9.96
CA GLU A 44 8.97 17.29 9.51
C GLU A 44 10.26 16.61 9.03
N ARG A 45 10.18 15.85 7.93
CA ARG A 45 11.39 15.34 7.29
C ARG A 45 11.81 16.16 6.09
N ASP A 46 13.10 16.46 6.12
CA ASP A 46 13.94 17.10 5.13
C ASP A 46 13.29 17.38 3.79
N LYS A 47 13.04 18.67 3.54
CA LYS A 47 12.89 19.23 2.20
C LYS A 47 14.04 18.81 1.26
N ASP A 48 15.17 18.39 1.83
CA ASP A 48 16.38 17.93 1.14
C ASP A 48 16.25 16.54 0.51
N LYS A 49 15.31 15.68 0.94
CA LYS A 49 15.16 14.33 0.37
C LYS A 49 14.30 14.30 -0.91
N HIS A 50 13.75 15.44 -1.35
CA HIS A 50 12.94 15.61 -2.57
C HIS A 50 11.78 14.60 -2.76
N VAL A 51 11.32 13.95 -1.69
CA VAL A 51 10.12 13.10 -1.69
C VAL A 51 8.96 13.94 -1.18
N TYR A 52 7.99 14.20 -2.06
CA TYR A 52 6.83 15.01 -1.73
C TYR A 52 5.57 14.13 -1.71
N THR A 53 4.83 14.20 -0.61
CA THR A 53 3.55 13.51 -0.49
C THR A 53 2.45 14.39 -1.07
N LYS A 54 1.62 13.82 -1.95
CA LYS A 54 0.47 14.52 -2.49
C LYS A 54 -0.64 14.56 -1.44
N LEU A 55 -0.74 15.66 -0.69
CA LEU A 55 -1.71 15.83 0.40
C LEU A 55 -3.16 15.54 -0.02
N SER A 56 -3.54 15.86 -1.26
CA SER A 56 -4.89 15.60 -1.76
C SER A 56 -5.24 14.10 -1.88
N LYS A 57 -4.27 13.21 -1.71
CA LYS A 57 -4.43 11.75 -1.73
C LYS A 57 -4.14 11.11 -0.35
N CYS A 58 -3.77 11.92 0.64
CA CYS A 58 -3.49 11.43 1.98
C CYS A 58 -4.78 11.32 2.80
N SER A 59 -4.91 10.22 3.54
CA SER A 59 -5.90 10.08 4.60
C SER A 59 -5.18 10.14 5.94
N PHE A 60 -5.62 11.00 6.85
CA PHE A 60 -4.98 11.23 8.14
C PHE A 60 -5.87 10.78 9.28
N CYS A 61 -5.28 10.20 10.33
CA CYS A 61 -5.96 9.77 11.55
C CYS A 61 -7.24 8.95 11.31
N ALA A 62 -7.26 8.12 10.25
CA ALA A 62 -8.40 7.28 9.92
C ALA A 62 -8.24 5.90 10.57
N SER A 63 -9.32 5.41 11.20
CA SER A 63 -9.38 4.04 11.73
C SER A 63 -9.31 2.97 10.64
N GLU A 64 -9.70 3.34 9.42
CA GLU A 64 -9.64 2.51 8.22
C GLU A 64 -8.95 3.30 7.11
N ILE A 65 -7.88 2.74 6.55
CA ILE A 65 -7.16 3.36 5.43
C ILE A 65 -7.34 2.46 4.20
N PRO A 66 -7.95 2.95 3.11
CA PRO A 66 -7.98 2.20 1.86
C PRO A 66 -6.56 2.02 1.33
N GLY A 67 -6.14 0.78 1.12
CA GLY A 67 -4.80 0.43 0.66
C GLY A 67 -4.75 -0.97 0.06
N LEU A 68 -4.02 -1.14 -1.03
CA LEU A 68 -3.77 -2.45 -1.69
C LEU A 68 -5.05 -3.20 -2.10
N GLY A 69 -6.12 -2.47 -2.46
CA GLY A 69 -7.40 -3.07 -2.84
C GLY A 69 -8.24 -3.58 -1.66
N ASP A 70 -7.94 -3.15 -0.43
CA ASP A 70 -8.72 -3.42 0.78
C ASP A 70 -8.68 -2.25 1.76
N PHE A 71 -9.33 -2.38 2.91
CA PHE A 71 -9.21 -1.45 4.02
C PHE A 71 -8.26 -2.03 5.08
N ILE A 72 -7.20 -1.30 5.38
CA ILE A 72 -6.26 -1.63 6.45
C ILE A 72 -6.87 -1.12 7.75
N GLY A 73 -7.14 -2.04 8.69
CA GLY A 73 -7.69 -1.72 10.02
C GLY A 73 -8.82 -2.65 10.46
N ILE A 74 -9.58 -3.21 9.52
CA ILE A 74 -10.70 -4.12 9.78
C ILE A 74 -10.64 -5.32 8.83
N HIS A 75 -11.04 -6.50 9.30
CA HIS A 75 -11.12 -7.71 8.47
C HIS A 75 -12.44 -7.71 7.68
N HIS A 76 -12.41 -7.34 6.39
CA HIS A 76 -13.62 -7.30 5.58
C HIS A 76 -14.02 -8.70 5.07
N PRO A 77 -15.25 -9.17 5.35
CA PRO A 77 -15.73 -10.47 4.86
C PRO A 77 -15.93 -10.51 3.34
N ASP A 78 -15.88 -9.37 2.66
CA ASP A 78 -16.15 -9.25 1.23
C ASP A 78 -15.09 -9.91 0.34
N LYS A 79 -13.82 -9.94 0.77
CA LYS A 79 -12.78 -10.70 0.07
C LYS A 79 -13.10 -12.20 0.00
N VAL A 80 -13.59 -12.76 1.11
CA VAL A 80 -14.00 -14.17 1.17
C VAL A 80 -15.19 -14.42 0.25
N ARG A 81 -16.15 -13.48 0.19
CA ARG A 81 -17.30 -13.57 -0.72
C ARG A 81 -16.90 -13.54 -2.19
N MET A 82 -15.86 -12.79 -2.57
CA MET A 82 -15.37 -12.76 -3.95
C MET A 82 -14.78 -14.11 -4.38
N ILE A 83 -13.99 -14.74 -3.51
CA ILE A 83 -13.44 -16.08 -3.77
C ILE A 83 -14.57 -17.12 -3.85
N GLN A 84 -15.54 -17.06 -2.92
CA GLN A 84 -16.67 -18.00 -2.90
C GLN A 84 -17.60 -17.86 -4.10
N LYS A 85 -17.76 -16.65 -4.65
CA LYS A 85 -18.61 -16.38 -5.83
C LYS A 85 -17.85 -16.48 -7.15
N GLY A 86 -16.55 -16.74 -7.12
CA GLY A 86 -15.73 -16.89 -8.32
C GLY A 86 -16.28 -17.96 -9.24
N GLN A 87 -16.31 -17.69 -10.55
CA GLN A 87 -16.66 -18.70 -11.53
C GLN A 87 -15.63 -19.84 -11.49
N LYS A 88 -16.10 -21.08 -11.63
CA LYS A 88 -15.23 -22.25 -11.70
C LYS A 88 -14.35 -22.13 -12.96
N PRO A 89 -13.01 -22.10 -12.82
CA PRO A 89 -12.14 -22.00 -13.98
C PRO A 89 -12.25 -23.24 -14.85
N HIS A 90 -12.29 -23.04 -16.18
CA HIS A 90 -12.41 -24.10 -17.18
C HIS A 90 -11.09 -24.36 -17.92
N THR A 91 -10.16 -23.40 -17.86
CA THR A 91 -8.84 -23.52 -18.49
C THR A 91 -7.70 -23.48 -17.47
N LYS A 92 -6.52 -24.02 -17.83
CA LYS A 92 -5.32 -23.95 -17.00
C LYS A 92 -4.92 -22.49 -16.70
N CYS A 93 -5.07 -21.60 -17.67
CA CYS A 93 -4.76 -20.18 -17.52
C CYS A 93 -5.69 -19.51 -16.51
N GLU A 94 -7.00 -19.78 -16.60
CA GLU A 94 -7.98 -19.28 -15.62
C GLU A 94 -7.72 -19.83 -14.22
N LEU A 95 -7.36 -21.12 -14.10
CA LEU A 95 -7.03 -21.71 -12.82
C LEU A 95 -5.78 -21.07 -12.21
N GLN A 96 -4.74 -20.81 -13.02
CA GLN A 96 -3.52 -20.15 -12.57
C GLN A 96 -3.78 -18.72 -12.10
N SER A 97 -4.60 -17.96 -12.84
CA SER A 97 -5.01 -16.60 -12.44
C SER A 97 -5.87 -16.61 -11.18
N PHE A 98 -6.83 -17.54 -11.08
CA PHE A 98 -7.70 -17.67 -9.90
C PHE A 98 -6.91 -18.03 -8.63
N LEU A 99 -5.93 -18.92 -8.72
CA LEU A 99 -5.05 -19.26 -7.60
C LEU A 99 -4.03 -18.18 -7.25
N GLY A 100 -3.74 -17.28 -8.19
CA GLY A 100 -2.88 -16.12 -7.95
C GLY A 100 -3.63 -14.88 -7.44
N THR A 101 -4.96 -14.97 -7.28
CA THR A 101 -5.82 -13.91 -6.72
C THR A 101 -5.91 -14.03 -5.22
#